data_AF-A0A399WFQ4-F1
#
_entry.id   AF-A0A399WFQ4-F1
#
_cell.length_a   1.000
_cell.length_b   1.000
_cell.length_c   1.000
_cell.angle_alpha   90.00
_cell.angle_beta   90.00
_cell.angle_gamma   90.00
#
_symmetry.space_group_name_H-M   'P 1'
#
loop_
_entity.id
_entity.type
_entity.pdbx_description
1 polymer ?
#
loop_
_entity_poly.entity_id
_entity_poly.type
_entity_poly.pdbx_seq_one_letter_code
_entity_poly.pdbx_strand_id
1 'polypeptide(L)'
;MHKYWLIVVMVLLSGISKYGYAKDMGSELKDNSADSGFSITEKTNDSTIARFRGDGKVGIGTADPNATLDVWGNIGINGISIINNSGQWVGDTTGLVGPEGSQGPPGPQGPHRVFG
;
A
#
# COMPACT_ATOMS: atom_id res chain seq x y z
N MET A 1 -32.87 -43.81 18.77
CA MET A 1 -32.59 -43.51 17.35
C MET A 1 -32.85 -42.04 16.95
N HIS A 2 -33.10 -41.10 17.87
CA HIS A 2 -33.39 -39.68 17.54
C HIS A 2 -32.26 -38.67 17.80
N LYS A 3 -31.15 -39.07 18.44
CA LYS A 3 -30.07 -38.14 18.84
C LYS A 3 -29.15 -37.72 17.70
N TYR A 4 -28.97 -38.58 16.70
CA TYR A 4 -28.10 -38.31 15.54
C TYR A 4 -28.70 -37.29 14.57
N TRP A 5 -30.04 -37.23 14.48
CA TRP A 5 -30.73 -36.32 13.59
C TRP A 5 -30.59 -34.84 14.02
N LEU A 6 -30.58 -34.59 15.33
CA LEU A 6 -30.37 -33.26 15.91
C LEU A 6 -28.94 -32.73 15.65
N ILE A 7 -27.92 -33.59 15.73
CA ILE A 7 -26.53 -33.20 15.46
C ILE A 7 -26.32 -32.87 13.98
N VAL A 8 -26.90 -33.66 13.07
CA VAL A 8 -26.84 -33.42 11.62
C VAL A 8 -27.55 -32.11 11.25
N VAL A 9 -28.68 -31.81 11.87
CA VAL A 9 -29.43 -30.54 11.67
C VAL A 9 -28.66 -29.33 12.21
N MET A 10 -27.96 -29.46 13.35
CA MET A 10 -27.15 -28.37 13.90
C MET A 10 -25.91 -28.03 13.05
N VAL A 11 -25.29 -29.03 12.41
CA VAL A 11 -24.15 -28.80 11.50
C VAL A 11 -24.58 -28.15 10.19
N LEU A 12 -25.79 -28.47 9.69
CA LEU A 12 -26.33 -27.88 8.46
C LEU A 12 -26.87 -26.45 8.65
N LEU A 13 -27.38 -26.09 9.85
CA LEU A 13 -27.84 -24.73 10.14
C LEU A 13 -26.74 -23.76 10.57
N SER A 14 -25.59 -24.25 11.05
CA SER A 14 -24.57 -23.37 11.65
C SER A 14 -23.65 -22.68 10.66
N GLY A 15 -23.69 -23.01 9.36
CA GLY A 15 -22.90 -22.37 8.32
C GLY A 15 -21.41 -22.38 8.66
N ILE A 16 -20.65 -23.35 8.13
CA ILE A 16 -19.23 -23.52 8.42
C ILE A 16 -18.47 -22.22 8.05
N SER A 17 -18.30 -21.32 9.01
CA SER A 17 -17.57 -20.07 8.85
C SER A 17 -17.35 -19.46 10.24
N LYS A 18 -16.07 -19.23 10.59
CA LYS A 18 -15.57 -18.26 11.58
C LYS A 18 -15.08 -18.74 12.95
N TYR A 19 -14.30 -19.82 13.05
CA TYR A 19 -13.26 -19.90 14.11
C TYR A 19 -12.03 -20.65 13.59
N GLY A 20 -10.96 -19.93 13.27
CA GLY A 20 -9.66 -20.52 12.94
C GLY A 20 -8.81 -20.68 14.18
N TYR A 21 -8.35 -21.90 14.48
CA TYR A 21 -7.25 -22.15 15.41
C TYR A 21 -6.00 -22.41 14.56
N ALA A 22 -5.15 -21.39 14.39
CA ALA A 22 -3.91 -21.52 13.65
C ALA A 22 -2.88 -22.28 14.49
N LYS A 23 -2.32 -23.38 13.96
CA LYS A 23 -1.16 -24.02 14.61
C LYS A 23 0.13 -23.70 13.88
N ASP A 24 0.12 -23.64 12.55
CA ASP A 24 1.11 -23.00 11.68
C ASP A 24 0.38 -22.75 10.35
N MET A 25 0.37 -21.53 9.81
CA MET A 25 -0.70 -21.06 8.90
C MET A 25 -0.79 -21.81 7.57
N GLY A 26 -1.98 -22.33 7.24
CA GLY A 26 -2.36 -22.77 5.90
C GLY A 26 -3.75 -22.26 5.55
N SER A 27 -3.83 -21.31 4.62
CA SER A 27 -5.09 -20.87 4.01
C SER A 27 -5.04 -21.17 2.51
N GLU A 28 -5.87 -22.08 2.03
CA GLU A 28 -6.04 -22.34 0.60
C GLU A 28 -7.51 -22.14 0.22
N LEU A 29 -7.80 -21.06 -0.51
CA LEU A 29 -8.99 -20.93 -1.35
C LEU A 29 -8.50 -20.69 -2.77
N LYS A 30 -8.50 -21.75 -3.58
CA LYS A 30 -8.23 -21.68 -5.02
C LYS A 30 -9.48 -21.18 -5.76
N ASP A 31 -9.78 -19.91 -5.62
CA ASP A 31 -10.51 -19.22 -6.67
C ASP A 31 -9.47 -18.46 -7.51
N ASN A 32 -9.54 -18.57 -8.83
CA ASN A 32 -8.70 -17.80 -9.76
C ASN A 32 -9.45 -16.54 -10.20
N SER A 33 -10.11 -15.89 -9.26
CA SER A 33 -10.81 -14.63 -9.48
C SER A 33 -9.90 -13.51 -8.99
N ALA A 34 -9.97 -12.33 -9.62
CA ALA A 34 -9.21 -11.17 -9.16
C ALA A 34 -9.54 -10.78 -7.69
N ASP A 35 -10.70 -11.22 -7.20
CA ASP A 35 -11.19 -11.09 -5.83
C ASP A 35 -10.80 -12.24 -4.88
N SER A 36 -10.07 -13.24 -5.38
CA SER A 36 -9.56 -14.34 -4.58
C SER A 36 -8.29 -13.87 -3.87
N GLY A 37 -8.33 -13.70 -2.55
CA GLY A 37 -7.22 -13.10 -1.83
C GLY A 37 -7.43 -13.09 -0.32
N PHE A 38 -6.36 -12.78 0.40
CA PHE A 38 -6.40 -12.58 1.84
C PHE A 38 -6.69 -11.12 2.15
N SER A 39 -7.67 -10.84 3.00
CA SER A 39 -8.01 -9.48 3.46
C SER A 39 -8.01 -9.39 4.97
N ILE A 40 -7.44 -8.30 5.46
CA ILE A 40 -7.62 -7.81 6.82
C ILE A 40 -8.61 -6.65 6.72
N THR A 41 -9.79 -6.84 7.29
CA THR A 41 -10.83 -5.80 7.36
C THR A 41 -11.09 -5.42 8.80
N GLU A 42 -11.47 -4.16 8.98
CA GLU A 42 -12.02 -3.68 10.23
C GLU A 42 -13.43 -4.30 10.41
N LYS A 43 -13.69 -4.86 11.59
CA LYS A 43 -14.86 -5.72 11.82
C LYS A 43 -16.18 -4.95 11.89
N THR A 44 -16.16 -3.69 12.29
CA THR A 44 -17.37 -2.92 12.57
C THR A 44 -17.93 -2.20 11.34
N ASN A 45 -17.05 -1.85 10.39
CA ASN A 45 -17.36 -1.04 9.22
C ASN A 45 -17.00 -1.74 7.90
N ASP A 46 -16.46 -2.96 7.96
CA ASP A 46 -15.92 -3.72 6.82
C ASP A 46 -14.86 -2.95 5.99
N SER A 47 -14.21 -1.95 6.61
CA SER A 47 -13.18 -1.16 5.95
C SER A 47 -11.92 -2.00 5.69
N THR A 48 -11.33 -1.87 4.51
CA THR A 48 -10.11 -2.63 4.18
C THR A 48 -8.88 -1.99 4.83
N ILE A 49 -8.22 -2.74 5.70
CA ILE A 49 -6.94 -2.35 6.29
C ILE A 49 -5.80 -2.79 5.37
N ALA A 50 -5.81 -4.06 4.95
CA ALA A 50 -4.86 -4.60 4.00
C ALA A 50 -5.50 -5.69 3.14
N ARG A 51 -5.12 -5.75 1.87
CA ARG A 51 -5.63 -6.71 0.89
C ARG A 51 -4.47 -7.29 0.09
N PHE A 52 -4.39 -8.61 0.03
CA PHE A 52 -3.44 -9.36 -0.79
C PHE A 52 -4.26 -10.12 -1.82
N ARG A 53 -4.23 -9.66 -3.07
CA ARG A 53 -5.02 -10.23 -4.17
C ARG A 53 -4.28 -11.38 -4.84
N GLY A 54 -5.04 -12.31 -5.41
CA GLY A 54 -4.53 -13.46 -6.14
C GLY A 54 -3.81 -13.09 -7.44
N ASP A 55 -4.05 -11.88 -7.97
CA ASP A 55 -3.33 -11.30 -9.11
C ASP A 55 -1.96 -10.71 -8.72
N GLY A 56 -1.53 -10.84 -7.46
CA GLY A 56 -0.22 -10.40 -6.95
C GLY A 56 -0.18 -8.94 -6.48
N LYS A 57 -1.32 -8.23 -6.48
CA LYS A 57 -1.39 -6.86 -5.98
C LYS A 57 -1.62 -6.81 -4.47
N VAL A 58 -1.02 -5.81 -3.82
CA VAL A 58 -1.19 -5.52 -2.39
C VAL A 58 -1.76 -4.12 -2.23
N GLY A 59 -2.92 -4.03 -1.57
CA GLY A 59 -3.57 -2.77 -1.17
C GLY A 59 -3.43 -2.54 0.33
N ILE A 60 -3.05 -1.33 0.74
CA ILE A 60 -3.08 -0.86 2.13
C ILE A 60 -4.07 0.29 2.22
N GLY A 61 -5.10 0.16 3.07
CA GLY A 61 -6.20 1.12 3.15
C GLY A 61 -7.12 1.15 1.91
N THR A 62 -6.95 0.22 0.97
CA THR A 62 -7.75 0.12 -0.27
C THR A 62 -8.08 -1.33 -0.59
N ALA A 63 -9.32 -1.58 -1.03
CA ALA A 63 -9.79 -2.89 -1.49
C ALA A 63 -9.38 -3.17 -2.95
N ASP A 64 -9.20 -2.11 -3.74
CA ASP A 64 -9.02 -2.15 -5.19
C ASP A 64 -7.68 -1.49 -5.59
N PRO A 65 -6.54 -2.17 -5.37
CA PRO A 65 -5.24 -1.64 -5.73
C PRO A 65 -5.09 -1.51 -7.25
N ASN A 66 -4.73 -0.30 -7.71
CA ASN A 66 -4.48 -0.02 -9.11
C ASN A 66 -3.04 -0.35 -9.54
N ALA A 67 -2.11 -0.33 -8.58
CA ALA A 67 -0.70 -0.71 -8.76
C ALA A 67 -0.35 -2.02 -8.02
N THR A 68 0.85 -2.56 -8.24
CA THR A 68 1.35 -3.76 -7.55
C THR A 68 1.38 -3.56 -6.03
N LEU A 69 1.76 -2.37 -5.59
CA LEU A 69 1.57 -1.88 -4.23
C LEU A 69 0.80 -0.57 -4.31
N ASP A 70 -0.39 -0.54 -3.74
CA ASP A 70 -1.23 0.66 -3.66
C ASP A 70 -1.52 0.99 -2.19
N VAL A 71 -1.16 2.21 -1.76
CA VAL A 71 -1.31 2.66 -0.38
C VAL A 71 -2.18 3.89 -0.40
N TRP A 72 -3.39 3.78 0.16
CA TRP A 72 -4.22 4.93 0.43
C TRP A 72 -3.77 5.60 1.74
N GLY A 73 -2.72 6.40 1.66
CA GLY A 73 -2.21 7.18 2.79
C GLY A 73 -0.72 7.50 2.70
N ASN A 74 -0.13 7.85 3.84
CA ASN A 74 1.30 8.16 3.94
C ASN A 74 2.15 6.88 3.97
N ILE A 75 3.33 6.93 3.34
CA ILE A 75 4.32 5.85 3.38
C ILE A 75 5.53 6.30 4.21
N GLY A 76 5.75 5.60 5.32
CA GLY A 76 6.95 5.73 6.14
C GLY A 76 7.93 4.60 5.84
N ILE A 77 9.20 4.92 5.58
CA ILE A 77 10.28 3.95 5.44
C ILE A 77 11.24 4.18 6.61
N ASN A 78 11.40 3.19 7.49
CA ASN A 78 12.17 3.33 8.73
C ASN A 78 11.74 4.54 9.59
N GLY A 79 10.45 4.87 9.60
CA GLY A 79 9.91 6.03 10.33
C GLY A 79 10.05 7.38 9.61
N ILE A 80 10.70 7.44 8.45
CA ILE A 80 10.81 8.65 7.63
C ILE A 80 9.67 8.66 6.62
N SER A 81 8.80 9.68 6.67
CA SER A 81 7.78 9.88 5.64
C SER A 81 8.47 10.27 4.34
N ILE A 82 8.25 9.51 3.25
CA ILE A 82 8.82 9.83 1.92
C ILE A 82 7.75 10.41 1.00
N ILE A 83 6.51 9.90 1.10
CA ILE A 83 5.36 10.35 0.32
C ILE A 83 4.18 10.57 1.28
N ASN A 84 3.56 11.75 1.20
CA ASN A 84 2.39 12.05 2.03
C ASN A 84 1.07 11.54 1.40
N ASN A 85 -0.04 11.59 2.15
CA ASN A 85 -1.38 11.20 1.67
C ASN A 85 -1.85 11.97 0.40
N SER A 86 -1.26 13.11 0.09
CA SER A 86 -1.53 13.87 -1.13
C SER A 86 -0.65 13.46 -2.32
N GLY A 87 0.18 12.41 -2.17
CA GLY A 87 1.12 11.95 -3.19
C GLY A 87 2.37 12.84 -3.36
N GLN A 88 2.62 13.78 -2.44
CA GLN A 88 3.77 14.68 -2.54
C GLN A 88 5.00 14.06 -1.90
N TRP A 89 6.15 14.29 -2.51
CA TRP A 89 7.44 13.92 -1.93
C TRP A 89 7.77 14.84 -0.74
N VAL A 90 8.08 14.24 0.41
CA VAL A 90 8.39 14.95 1.67
C VAL A 90 9.73 14.52 2.28
N GLY A 91 10.58 13.84 1.50
CA GLY A 91 11.95 13.49 1.87
C GLY A 91 12.94 14.65 1.74
N ASP A 92 14.23 14.38 2.01
CA ASP A 92 15.32 15.36 1.95
C ASP A 92 15.72 15.70 0.50
N THR A 93 15.33 16.90 0.01
CA THR A 93 15.57 17.39 -1.36
C THR A 93 17.03 17.56 -1.75
N THR A 94 17.96 17.56 -0.78
CA THR A 94 19.37 17.88 -1.04
C THR A 94 20.07 16.90 -1.99
N GLY A 95 19.53 15.69 -2.17
CA GLY A 95 20.01 14.71 -3.15
C GLY A 95 19.29 14.72 -4.51
N LEU A 96 18.21 15.50 -4.66
CA LEU A 96 17.41 15.54 -5.90
C LEU A 96 17.71 16.75 -6.79
N VAL A 97 18.24 17.84 -6.21
CA VAL A 97 18.64 19.02 -6.96
C VAL A 97 20.11 18.86 -7.35
N GLY A 98 20.39 18.82 -8.65
CA GLY A 98 21.77 18.80 -9.14
C GLY A 98 22.55 20.04 -8.71
N PRO A 99 23.89 20.02 -8.75
CA PRO A 99 24.69 21.21 -8.47
C PRO A 99 24.28 22.37 -9.38
N GLU A 100 24.40 23.60 -8.89
CA GLU A 100 24.28 24.79 -9.73
C GLU A 100 25.25 24.68 -10.92
N GLY A 101 24.80 25.04 -12.12
CA GLY A 101 25.66 25.06 -13.29
C GLY A 101 26.85 26.01 -13.09
N SER A 102 27.94 25.81 -13.83
CA SER A 102 29.07 26.75 -13.80
C SER A 102 28.59 28.16 -14.17
N GLN A 103 28.98 29.18 -13.39
CA GLN A 103 28.77 30.57 -13.77
C GLN A 103 29.34 30.82 -15.17
N GLY A 104 28.55 31.47 -16.04
CA GLY A 104 29.02 31.83 -17.38
C GLY A 104 30.23 32.76 -17.35
N PRO A 105 30.99 32.88 -18.46
CA PRO A 105 32.12 33.80 -18.53
C PRO A 105 31.70 35.25 -18.26
N PRO A 106 32.57 36.08 -17.65
CA PRO A 106 32.31 37.51 -17.48
C PRO A 106 31.96 38.17 -18.83
N GLY A 107 31.00 39.10 -18.82
CA GLY A 107 30.69 39.89 -20.00
C GLY A 107 31.90 40.73 -20.46
N PRO A 108 31.94 41.17 -21.72
CA PRO A 108 33.01 42.04 -22.22
C PRO A 108 33.11 43.32 -21.39
N GLN A 109 34.34 43.75 -21.09
CA GLN A 109 34.59 45.02 -20.40
C GLN A 109 34.09 46.18 -21.27
N GLY A 110 33.29 47.07 -20.69
CA GLY A 110 32.82 48.28 -21.39
C GLY A 110 33.98 49.18 -21.82
N PRO A 111 33.79 50.08 -22.81
CA PRO A 111 34.83 51.01 -23.25
C PRO A 111 35.26 51.92 -22.09
N HIS A 112 36.54 51.88 -21.73
CA HIS A 112 37.11 52.77 -20.72
C HIS A 112 37.46 54.10 -21.37
N ARG A 113 36.97 55.21 -20.81
CA ARG A 113 37.46 56.54 -21.16
C ARG A 113 38.81 56.75 -20.48
N VAL A 114 39.89 56.75 -21.26
CA VAL A 114 41.22 57.15 -20.78
C VAL A 114 41.19 58.66 -20.59
N PHE A 115 41.31 59.14 -19.35
CA PHE A 115 41.60 60.54 -19.08
C PHE A 115 43.12 60.71 -19.10
N GLY A 116 43.62 61.40 -20.13
CA GLY A 116 44.99 61.90 -20.22
C GLY A 116 45.02 63.40 -19.93
#